data_AF-A0A7S0ZSK2-F1
#
_entry.id   AF-A0A7S0ZSK2-F1
#
_cell.length_a   1.000
_cell.length_b   1.000
_cell.length_c   1.000
_cell.angle_alpha   90.00
_cell.angle_beta   90.00
_cell.angle_gamma   90.00
#
_symmetry.space_group_name_H-M   'P 1'
#
loop_
_entity.id
_entity.type
_entity.pdbx_description
1 polymer ?
#
loop_
_entity_poly.entity_id
_entity_poly.type
_entity_poly.pdbx_seq_one_letter_code
_entity_poly.pdbx_strand_id
1 'polypeptide(L)'
;KRWLRMSSFIAAIAPKFQGLTSQQRAIDDCYASTKEDIIQAMAKVVFGQEKEKETALKNLPATLDKFLSVLEDKAPQQGFTHGLGFPTGADLALLNITSAGFPFQKSYKAANYDWQSKFPKIKALVERTQAAPGVQEYLASSKSFGAIPF
;
A
#
# COMPACT_ATOMS: atom_id res chain seq x y z
N LYS A 1 -11.06 -11.21 1.81
CA LYS A 1 -11.89 -10.49 2.83
C LYS A 1 -11.58 -10.84 4.30
N ARG A 2 -11.03 -12.01 4.67
CA ARG A 2 -10.70 -12.35 6.09
C ARG A 2 -9.54 -11.51 6.65
N TRP A 3 -8.55 -11.16 5.82
CA TRP A 3 -7.35 -10.41 6.21
C TRP A 3 -7.62 -8.93 6.55
N LEU A 4 -8.46 -8.25 5.74
CA LEU A 4 -8.99 -6.91 6.03
C LEU A 4 -9.57 -6.83 7.45
N ARG A 5 -10.43 -7.80 7.82
CA ARG A 5 -11.06 -7.83 9.15
C ARG A 5 -10.08 -7.98 10.30
N MET A 6 -9.00 -8.76 10.12
CA MET A 6 -7.96 -8.88 11.14
C MET A 6 -7.19 -7.56 11.29
N SER A 7 -6.89 -6.88 10.19
CA SER A 7 -6.19 -5.59 10.23
C SER A 7 -7.05 -4.50 10.87
N SER A 8 -8.33 -4.40 10.49
CA SER A 8 -9.27 -3.46 11.10
C SER A 8 -9.52 -3.77 12.58
N PHE A 9 -9.56 -5.06 12.96
CA PHE A 9 -9.67 -5.46 14.38
C PHE A 9 -8.44 -5.05 15.20
N ILE A 10 -7.24 -5.33 14.70
CA ILE A 10 -5.98 -4.95 15.38
C ILE A 10 -5.89 -3.41 15.49
N ALA A 11 -6.27 -2.69 14.45
CA ALA A 11 -6.36 -1.23 14.49
C ALA A 11 -7.38 -0.75 15.53
N ALA A 12 -8.51 -1.43 15.70
CA ALA A 12 -9.51 -1.04 16.70
C ALA A 12 -9.04 -1.23 18.15
N ILE A 13 -8.21 -2.25 18.42
CA ILE A 13 -7.72 -2.53 19.79
C ILE A 13 -6.40 -1.83 20.12
N ALA A 14 -5.66 -1.38 19.13
CA ALA A 14 -4.37 -0.74 19.33
C ALA A 14 -4.54 0.63 20.03
N PRO A 15 -3.88 0.87 21.18
CA PRO A 15 -4.08 2.09 21.98
C PRO A 15 -3.89 3.40 21.19
N LYS A 16 -2.95 3.43 20.22
CA LYS A 16 -2.70 4.59 19.37
C LYS A 16 -3.83 4.92 18.39
N PHE A 17 -4.68 3.97 18.05
CA PHE A 17 -5.73 4.11 17.03
C PHE A 17 -7.15 4.15 17.64
N GLN A 18 -7.30 3.95 18.95
CA GLN A 18 -8.60 4.01 19.63
C GLN A 18 -9.29 5.38 19.50
N GLY A 19 -8.50 6.46 19.44
CA GLY A 19 -8.99 7.83 19.27
C GLY A 19 -9.46 8.19 17.86
N LEU A 20 -9.37 7.28 16.89
CA LEU A 20 -9.83 7.57 15.52
C LEU A 20 -11.35 7.75 15.51
N THR A 21 -11.83 8.72 14.71
CA THR A 21 -13.26 8.86 14.44
C THR A 21 -13.75 7.75 13.51
N SER A 22 -15.06 7.53 13.47
CA SER A 22 -15.64 6.57 12.52
C SER A 22 -15.36 6.96 11.06
N GLN A 23 -15.25 8.26 10.77
CA GLN A 23 -14.89 8.75 9.44
C GLN A 23 -13.43 8.44 9.08
N GLN A 24 -12.49 8.64 10.02
CA GLN A 24 -11.08 8.31 9.82
C GLN A 24 -10.89 6.80 9.60
N ARG A 25 -11.60 5.96 10.37
CA ARG A 25 -11.62 4.51 10.16
C ARG A 25 -12.14 4.12 8.78
N ALA A 26 -13.22 4.74 8.32
CA ALA A 26 -13.77 4.47 7.00
C ALA A 26 -12.78 4.81 5.87
N ILE A 27 -12.00 5.89 6.03
CA ILE A 27 -10.92 6.23 5.10
C ILE A 27 -9.80 5.19 5.15
N ASP A 28 -9.34 4.79 6.34
CA ASP A 28 -8.34 3.72 6.49
C ASP A 28 -8.81 2.41 5.81
N ASP A 29 -10.07 2.02 6.01
CA ASP A 29 -10.67 0.85 5.37
C ASP A 29 -10.76 0.99 3.84
N CYS A 30 -10.96 2.21 3.32
CA CYS A 30 -10.95 2.49 1.89
C CYS A 30 -9.55 2.23 1.29
N TYR A 31 -8.50 2.77 1.90
CA TYR A 31 -7.11 2.51 1.49
C TYR A 31 -6.76 1.03 1.57
N ALA A 32 -7.15 0.36 2.66
CA ALA A 32 -6.94 -1.06 2.83
C ALA A 32 -7.69 -1.89 1.77
N SER A 33 -8.89 -1.47 1.37
CA SER A 33 -9.66 -2.14 0.31
C SER A 33 -9.03 -1.92 -1.06
N THR A 34 -8.59 -0.70 -1.38
CA THR A 34 -7.86 -0.40 -2.62
C THR A 34 -6.59 -1.24 -2.74
N LYS A 35 -5.85 -1.43 -1.65
CA LYS A 35 -4.70 -2.35 -1.63
C LYS A 35 -5.10 -3.76 -2.06
N GLU A 36 -6.22 -4.29 -1.57
CA GLU A 36 -6.68 -5.65 -1.92
C GLU A 36 -7.14 -5.74 -3.38
N ASP A 37 -7.71 -4.68 -3.95
CA ASP A 37 -8.06 -4.63 -5.37
C ASP A 37 -6.80 -4.62 -6.25
N ILE A 38 -5.75 -3.89 -5.84
CA ILE A 38 -4.44 -3.91 -6.50
C ILE A 38 -3.82 -5.31 -6.42
N ILE A 39 -3.86 -5.97 -5.25
CA ILE A 39 -3.36 -7.35 -5.09
C ILE A 39 -4.10 -8.30 -6.03
N GLN A 40 -5.43 -8.17 -6.17
CA GLN A 40 -6.21 -8.99 -7.09
C GLN A 40 -5.80 -8.76 -8.56
N ALA A 41 -5.53 -7.51 -8.95
CA ALA A 41 -5.01 -7.20 -10.28
C ALA A 41 -3.63 -7.84 -10.53
N MET A 42 -2.77 -7.87 -9.51
CA MET A 42 -1.44 -8.49 -9.55
C MET A 42 -1.49 -10.03 -9.52
N ALA A 43 -2.58 -10.64 -9.04
CA ALA A 43 -2.68 -12.09 -8.90
C ALA A 43 -2.43 -12.83 -10.23
N LYS A 44 -2.91 -12.29 -11.35
CA LYS A 44 -2.69 -12.86 -12.69
C LYS A 44 -1.24 -12.74 -13.16
N VAL A 45 -0.56 -11.65 -12.79
CA VAL A 45 0.88 -11.46 -13.10
C VAL A 45 1.73 -12.49 -12.36
N VAL A 46 1.35 -12.80 -11.12
CA VAL A 46 2.15 -13.63 -10.24
C VAL A 46 1.83 -15.13 -10.39
N PHE A 47 0.56 -15.49 -10.49
CA PHE A 47 0.07 -16.87 -10.45
C PHE A 47 -0.56 -17.36 -11.76
N GLY A 48 -0.73 -16.50 -12.78
CA GLY A 48 -1.36 -16.87 -14.04
C GLY A 48 -0.53 -17.83 -14.90
N GLN A 49 -1.18 -18.41 -15.92
CA GLN A 49 -0.49 -19.15 -16.98
C GLN A 49 0.25 -18.19 -17.93
N GLU A 50 1.15 -18.70 -18.77
CA GLU A 50 2.09 -17.89 -19.56
C GLU A 50 1.41 -16.80 -20.42
N LYS A 51 0.35 -17.16 -21.17
CA LYS A 51 -0.43 -16.21 -21.98
C LYS A 51 -1.19 -15.17 -21.12
N GLU A 52 -1.68 -15.59 -19.95
CA GLU A 52 -2.41 -14.71 -19.03
C GLU A 52 -1.46 -13.71 -18.36
N LYS A 53 -0.25 -14.17 -18.01
CA LYS A 53 0.82 -13.34 -17.44
C LYS A 53 1.24 -12.25 -18.41
N GLU A 54 1.48 -12.59 -19.68
CA GLU A 54 1.86 -11.61 -20.69
C GLU A 54 0.79 -10.51 -20.84
N THR A 55 -0.48 -10.91 -20.92
CA THR A 55 -1.60 -9.98 -21.01
C THR A 55 -1.73 -9.13 -19.75
N ALA A 56 -1.60 -9.75 -18.57
CA ALA A 56 -1.70 -9.05 -17.30
C ALA A 56 -0.56 -8.04 -17.11
N LEU A 57 0.66 -8.37 -17.52
CA LEU A 57 1.82 -7.46 -17.47
C LEU A 57 1.61 -6.23 -18.35
N LYS A 58 1.05 -6.38 -19.55
CA LYS A 58 0.73 -5.26 -20.44
C LYS A 58 -0.33 -4.32 -19.85
N ASN A 59 -1.31 -4.88 -19.13
CA ASN A 59 -2.43 -4.12 -18.56
C ASN A 59 -2.13 -3.56 -17.16
N LEU A 60 -1.09 -4.07 -16.47
CA LEU A 60 -0.78 -3.70 -15.10
C LEU A 60 -0.47 -2.20 -14.96
N PRO A 61 0.38 -1.57 -15.80
CA PRO A 61 0.68 -0.14 -15.70
C PRO A 61 -0.57 0.75 -15.72
N ALA A 62 -1.51 0.49 -16.64
CA ALA A 62 -2.76 1.27 -16.73
C ALA A 62 -3.66 1.07 -15.50
N THR A 63 -3.68 -0.15 -14.96
CA THR A 63 -4.42 -0.46 -13.73
C THR A 63 -3.82 0.25 -12.53
N LEU A 64 -2.49 0.24 -12.41
CA LEU A 64 -1.77 0.94 -11.35
C LEU A 64 -1.92 2.45 -11.47
N ASP A 65 -1.80 3.02 -12.67
CA ASP A 65 -2.00 4.45 -12.91
C ASP A 65 -3.40 4.88 -12.49
N LYS A 66 -4.43 4.07 -12.77
CA LYS A 66 -5.81 4.34 -12.33
C LYS A 66 -5.95 4.36 -10.80
N PHE A 67 -5.41 3.39 -10.09
CA PHE A 67 -5.55 3.34 -8.64
C PHE A 67 -4.66 4.38 -7.94
N LEU A 68 -3.39 4.49 -8.35
CA LEU A 68 -2.42 5.38 -7.74
C LEU A 68 -2.70 6.86 -8.02
N SER A 69 -3.27 7.22 -9.18
CA SER A 69 -3.71 8.61 -9.43
C SER A 69 -4.78 9.06 -8.43
N VAL A 70 -5.78 8.21 -8.15
CA VAL A 70 -6.82 8.53 -7.16
C VAL A 70 -6.24 8.65 -5.75
N LEU A 71 -5.24 7.84 -5.41
CA LEU A 71 -4.55 7.94 -4.12
C LEU A 71 -3.63 9.16 -4.06
N GLU A 72 -2.99 9.54 -5.15
CA GLU A 72 -2.16 10.75 -5.27
C GLU A 72 -2.99 12.02 -5.09
N ASP A 73 -4.19 12.07 -5.66
CA ASP A 73 -5.12 13.18 -5.47
C ASP A 73 -5.53 13.35 -4.00
N LYS A 74 -5.64 12.24 -3.27
CA LYS A 74 -6.00 12.20 -1.85
C LYS A 74 -4.81 12.34 -0.91
N ALA A 75 -3.58 12.13 -1.39
CA ALA A 75 -2.39 12.17 -0.58
C ALA A 75 -2.13 13.61 -0.10
N PRO A 76 -1.97 13.83 1.21
CA PRO A 76 -1.68 15.15 1.74
C PRO A 76 -0.27 15.60 1.35
N GLN A 77 -0.13 16.89 1.03
CA GLN A 77 1.19 17.49 0.75
C GLN A 77 2.10 17.43 1.99
N GLN A 78 1.53 17.61 3.19
CA GLN A 78 2.25 17.62 4.47
C GLN A 78 1.53 16.75 5.50
N GLY A 79 2.29 16.19 6.44
CA GLY A 79 1.74 15.31 7.48
C GLY A 79 1.31 13.93 6.95
N PHE A 80 0.46 13.26 7.73
CA PHE A 80 -0.10 11.93 7.44
C PHE A 80 -1.54 12.05 6.93
N THR A 81 -2.12 10.95 6.42
CA THR A 81 -3.44 10.95 5.75
C THR A 81 -4.54 11.63 6.58
N HIS A 82 -4.56 11.42 7.89
CA HIS A 82 -5.55 12.04 8.79
C HIS A 82 -5.10 13.36 9.42
N GLY A 83 -3.94 13.89 9.03
CA GLY A 83 -3.35 15.09 9.65
C GLY A 83 -2.89 14.88 11.10
N LEU A 84 -2.79 13.63 11.56
CA LEU A 84 -2.32 13.28 12.89
C LEU A 84 -0.79 13.36 12.96
N GLY A 85 -0.23 13.35 14.19
CA GLY A 85 1.22 13.30 14.41
C GLY A 85 1.87 11.92 14.18
N PHE A 86 1.10 10.93 13.72
CA PHE A 86 1.55 9.56 13.50
C PHE A 86 0.83 8.92 12.31
N PRO A 87 1.45 7.94 11.62
CA PRO A 87 0.83 7.26 10.50
C PRO A 87 -0.28 6.30 10.95
N THR A 88 -1.35 6.18 10.15
CA THR A 88 -2.49 5.29 10.41
C THR A 88 -2.61 4.18 9.36
N GLY A 89 -3.74 3.45 9.37
CA GLY A 89 -3.98 2.34 8.46
C GLY A 89 -3.83 2.73 6.99
N ALA A 90 -4.26 3.94 6.60
CA ALA A 90 -4.10 4.46 5.25
C ALA A 90 -2.64 4.62 4.83
N ASP A 91 -1.81 5.27 5.67
CA ASP A 91 -0.39 5.51 5.38
C ASP A 91 0.37 4.17 5.30
N LEU A 92 0.07 3.24 6.22
CA LEU A 92 0.67 1.90 6.23
C LEU A 92 0.20 1.04 5.05
N ALA A 93 -1.03 1.19 4.59
CA ALA A 93 -1.52 0.53 3.39
C ALA A 93 -0.76 1.03 2.15
N LEU A 94 -0.54 2.34 2.04
CA LEU A 94 0.21 2.94 0.94
C LEU A 94 1.69 2.53 0.97
N LEU A 95 2.31 2.46 2.15
CA LEU A 95 3.66 1.90 2.33
C LEU A 95 3.73 0.46 1.83
N ASN A 96 2.73 -0.38 2.14
CA ASN A 96 2.70 -1.76 1.64
C ASN A 96 2.58 -1.80 0.11
N ILE A 97 1.64 -1.05 -0.47
CA ILE A 97 1.43 -1.02 -1.93
C ILE A 97 2.72 -0.64 -2.66
N THR A 98 3.49 0.30 -2.10
CA THR A 98 4.64 0.89 -2.79
C THR A 98 5.94 0.14 -2.52
N SER A 99 6.12 -0.42 -1.32
CA SER A 99 7.44 -0.85 -0.83
C SER A 99 7.53 -2.31 -0.41
N ALA A 100 6.41 -3.02 -0.23
CA ALA A 100 6.47 -4.43 0.15
C ALA A 100 6.95 -5.30 -1.03
N GLY A 101 7.71 -6.35 -0.72
CA GLY A 101 8.34 -7.23 -1.71
C GLY A 101 7.32 -7.93 -2.61
N PHE A 102 6.61 -8.91 -2.07
CA PHE A 102 5.61 -9.68 -2.79
C PHE A 102 4.18 -9.31 -2.33
N PRO A 103 3.21 -9.13 -3.24
CA PRO A 103 3.33 -9.23 -4.70
C PRO A 103 3.79 -7.93 -5.39
N PHE A 104 3.92 -6.81 -4.67
CA PHE A 104 4.02 -5.47 -5.25
C PHE A 104 5.32 -5.22 -6.01
N GLN A 105 6.46 -5.18 -5.32
CA GLN A 105 7.76 -4.94 -5.96
C GLN A 105 8.08 -5.97 -7.04
N LYS A 106 7.66 -7.23 -6.86
CA LYS A 106 7.74 -8.26 -7.90
C LYS A 106 6.99 -7.85 -9.17
N SER A 107 5.75 -7.39 -9.03
CA SER A 107 4.90 -7.00 -10.15
C SER A 107 5.38 -5.70 -10.82
N TYR A 108 5.86 -4.73 -10.03
CA TYR A 108 6.42 -3.49 -10.58
C TYR A 108 7.68 -3.74 -11.41
N LYS A 109 8.59 -4.59 -10.91
CA LYS A 109 9.78 -5.00 -11.66
C LYS A 109 9.41 -5.73 -12.94
N ALA A 110 8.48 -6.68 -12.88
CA ALA A 110 8.05 -7.44 -14.05
C ALA A 110 7.37 -6.58 -15.13
N ALA A 111 6.65 -5.53 -14.74
CA ALA A 111 6.01 -4.59 -15.67
C ALA A 111 6.85 -3.35 -15.99
N ASN A 112 8.10 -3.28 -15.51
CA ASN A 112 8.96 -2.10 -15.61
C ASN A 112 8.25 -0.79 -15.22
N TYR A 113 7.48 -0.84 -14.12
CA TYR A 113 6.62 0.25 -13.69
C TYR A 113 7.30 1.16 -12.68
N ASP A 114 7.51 2.42 -13.04
CA ASP A 114 7.98 3.47 -12.13
C ASP A 114 6.81 4.30 -11.59
N TRP A 115 6.49 4.09 -10.31
CA TRP A 115 5.48 4.87 -9.60
C TRP A 115 6.05 6.14 -8.96
N GLN A 116 7.35 6.16 -8.63
CA GLN A 116 7.96 7.22 -7.81
C GLN A 116 8.01 8.55 -8.55
N SER A 117 8.34 8.51 -9.84
CA SER A 117 8.39 9.71 -10.68
C SER A 117 7.00 10.22 -11.06
N LYS A 118 5.98 9.34 -11.03
CA LYS A 118 4.60 9.67 -11.41
C LYS A 118 3.79 10.28 -10.27
N PHE A 119 4.05 9.85 -9.04
CA PHE A 119 3.21 10.15 -7.88
C PHE A 119 4.03 10.76 -6.72
N PRO A 120 4.45 12.03 -6.85
CA PRO A 120 5.35 12.68 -5.90
C PRO A 120 4.75 12.85 -4.50
N LYS A 121 3.43 13.06 -4.34
CA LYS A 121 2.81 13.18 -3.01
C LYS A 121 2.76 11.84 -2.30
N ILE A 122 2.43 10.77 -3.01
CA ILE A 122 2.52 9.39 -2.51
C ILE A 122 3.96 9.12 -2.08
N LYS A 123 4.94 9.44 -2.92
CA LYS A 123 6.36 9.26 -2.58
C LYS A 123 6.71 9.97 -1.27
N ALA A 124 6.38 11.26 -1.17
CA ALA A 124 6.67 12.04 0.03
C ALA A 124 5.96 11.49 1.28
N LEU A 125 4.70 11.03 1.14
CA LEU A 125 3.95 10.42 2.25
C LEU A 125 4.55 9.09 2.70
N VAL A 126 4.97 8.25 1.75
CA VAL A 126 5.61 6.96 2.03
C VAL A 126 6.95 7.18 2.73
N GLU A 127 7.77 8.12 2.27
CA GLU A 127 9.04 8.47 2.92
C GLU A 127 8.83 8.94 4.37
N ARG A 128 7.84 9.81 4.61
CA ARG A 128 7.45 10.22 5.98
C ARG A 128 6.98 9.04 6.83
N THR A 129 6.24 8.11 6.23
CA THR A 129 5.73 6.91 6.91
C THR A 129 6.87 5.97 7.27
N GLN A 130 7.85 5.78 6.39
CA GLN A 130 9.05 4.97 6.65
C GLN A 130 9.91 5.54 7.77
N ALA A 131 9.98 6.87 7.88
CA ALA A 131 10.74 7.59 8.91
C ALA A 131 10.02 7.66 10.27
N ALA A 132 8.75 7.24 10.37
CA ALA A 132 8.06 7.22 11.66
C ALA A 132 8.71 6.18 12.59
N PRO A 133 9.04 6.50 13.87
CA PRO A 133 9.90 5.67 14.72
C PRO A 133 9.55 4.17 14.77
N GLY A 134 8.28 3.82 15.00
CA GLY A 134 7.86 2.42 15.06
C GLY A 134 7.81 1.71 13.71
N VAL A 135 7.65 2.46 12.61
CA VAL A 135 7.70 1.90 11.25
C VAL A 135 9.15 1.67 10.85
N GLN A 136 10.02 2.64 11.12
CA GLN A 136 11.45 2.56 10.86
C GLN A 136 12.07 1.36 11.60
N GLU A 137 11.77 1.20 12.89
CA GLU A 137 12.22 0.06 13.70
C GLU A 137 11.74 -1.28 13.13
N TYR A 138 10.47 -1.35 12.72
CA TYR A 138 9.93 -2.54 12.07
C TYR A 138 10.63 -2.84 10.74
N LEU A 139 10.82 -1.85 9.88
CA LEU A 139 11.48 -2.02 8.59
C LEU A 139 12.95 -2.45 8.73
N ALA A 140 13.65 -1.93 9.74
CA ALA A 140 15.04 -2.31 10.02
C ALA A 140 15.19 -3.75 10.52
N SER A 141 14.18 -4.27 11.23
CA SER A 141 14.22 -5.61 11.83
C SER A 141 13.48 -6.68 11.00
N SER A 142 12.63 -6.28 10.06
CA SER A 142 11.77 -7.20 9.31
C SER A 142 12.55 -8.01 8.27
N LYS A 143 12.49 -9.34 8.41
CA LYS A 143 13.03 -10.28 7.42
C LYS A 143 12.07 -10.53 6.25
N SER A 144 10.81 -10.12 6.37
CA SER A 144 9.73 -10.51 5.45
C SER A 144 9.14 -9.35 4.66
N PHE A 145 9.29 -8.10 5.11
CA PHE A 145 8.64 -6.96 4.46
C PHE A 145 9.08 -6.80 2.99
N GLY A 146 10.39 -6.85 2.73
CA GLY A 146 10.95 -6.78 1.39
C GLY A 146 11.07 -8.13 0.68
N ALA A 147 10.62 -9.22 1.29
CA ALA A 147 10.85 -10.56 0.75
C ALA A 147 10.05 -10.79 -0.54
N ILE A 148 10.74 -11.33 -1.54
CA ILE A 148 10.13 -11.79 -2.80
C ILE A 148 10.41 -13.29 -2.89
N PRO A 149 9.52 -14.14 -2.35
CA PRO A 149 9.64 -15.57 -2.58
C PRO A 149 9.41 -15.86 -4.06
N PHE A 150 10.35 -16.62 -4.64
CA PHE A 150 10.40 -17.06 -6.05
C PHE A 150 10.79 -15.97 -7.05
#